data_AF-A0A7G9L7L3-F1
#
_entry.id   AF-A0A7G9L7L3-F1
#
_cell.length_a   1.000
_cell.length_b   1.000
_cell.length_c   1.000
_cell.angle_alpha   90.00
_cell.angle_beta   90.00
_cell.angle_gamma   90.00
#
_symmetry.space_group_name_H-M   'P 1'
#
loop_
_entity.id
_entity.type
_entity.pdbx_description
1 polymer ?
#
loop_
_entity_poly.entity_id
_entity_poly.type
_entity_poly.pdbx_seq_one_letter_code
_entity_poly.pdbx_strand_id
1 'polypeptide(L)'
;MKHTLNILLLILTLVSCKNQSKSELNKVELKKEIAQIEKEELKEVNKLKTIPNDLRKLGAFDFFDSDEIMRIWRFPEGGAVFEELIEIKRNGKEWSSIRYTYLLDEYIDKPEYQKFRKKQTLKLKKEQILEFINKKLLQENIKPTKEDQICLCDIYLAEYRLNNEQNYFEFFLREEGNKNISKVNLMKFLNEIISE
;
A
#
# COMPACT_ATOMS: atom_id res chain seq x y z
N MET A 1 -16.77 13.79 -1.28
CA MET A 1 -18.16 14.00 -0.80
C MET A 1 -19.28 13.64 -1.79
N LYS A 2 -19.08 13.62 -3.12
CA LYS A 2 -20.13 13.19 -4.08
C LYS A 2 -20.26 11.65 -4.23
N HIS A 3 -19.20 10.89 -3.97
CA HIS A 3 -19.20 9.43 -4.14
C HIS A 3 -19.81 8.65 -2.97
N THR A 4 -19.66 9.14 -1.74
CA THR A 4 -20.40 8.62 -0.57
C THR A 4 -21.90 8.77 -0.77
N LEU A 5 -22.35 9.85 -1.42
CA LEU A 5 -23.75 10.05 -1.79
C LEU A 5 -24.21 9.05 -2.86
N ASN A 6 -23.37 8.72 -3.85
CA ASN A 6 -23.70 7.80 -4.94
C ASN A 6 -23.72 6.33 -4.54
N ILE A 7 -22.83 5.90 -3.63
CA ILE A 7 -22.83 4.52 -3.09
C ILE A 7 -23.99 4.34 -2.11
N LEU A 8 -24.29 5.36 -1.30
CA LEU A 8 -25.49 5.36 -0.45
C LEU A 8 -26.77 5.30 -1.30
N LEU A 9 -26.82 6.00 -2.44
CA LEU A 9 -27.93 5.93 -3.40
C LEU A 9 -28.07 4.53 -4.04
N LEU A 10 -26.95 3.89 -4.41
CA LEU A 10 -26.94 2.55 -5.01
C LEU A 10 -27.40 1.47 -4.01
N ILE A 11 -27.02 1.62 -2.74
CA ILE A 11 -27.47 0.75 -1.65
C ILE A 11 -28.95 1.00 -1.37
N LEU A 12 -29.43 2.25 -1.41
CA LEU A 12 -30.86 2.58 -1.22
C LEU A 12 -31.76 2.04 -2.35
N THR A 13 -31.31 2.05 -3.62
CA THR A 13 -32.07 1.48 -4.74
C THR A 13 -32.12 -0.05 -4.70
N LEU A 14 -31.02 -0.71 -4.32
CA LEU A 14 -30.98 -2.16 -4.13
C LEU A 14 -31.84 -2.64 -2.94
N VAL A 15 -31.94 -1.82 -1.88
CA VAL A 15 -32.81 -2.09 -0.71
C VAL A 15 -34.29 -1.86 -1.05
N SER A 16 -34.63 -0.91 -1.94
CA SER A 16 -36.00 -0.70 -2.40
C SER A 16 -36.54 -1.84 -3.27
N CYS A 17 -35.66 -2.57 -3.98
CA CYS A 17 -36.05 -3.75 -4.77
C CYS A 17 -36.19 -5.04 -3.96
N LYS A 18 -35.65 -5.10 -2.72
CA LYS A 18 -35.70 -6.32 -1.87
C LYS A 18 -36.67 -6.24 -0.68
N ASN A 19 -37.27 -5.07 -0.41
CA ASN A 19 -38.14 -4.87 0.76
C ASN A 19 -39.63 -5.17 0.50
N GLN A 20 -39.93 -6.33 -0.07
CA GLN A 20 -41.19 -7.02 0.26
C GLN A 20 -40.90 -8.00 1.41
N SER A 21 -41.04 -7.47 2.63
CA SER A 21 -41.02 -8.13 3.95
C SER A 21 -39.66 -8.32 4.65
N LYS A 22 -39.64 -7.90 5.94
CA LYS A 22 -38.59 -8.01 6.99
C LYS A 22 -37.51 -6.90 7.00
N SER A 23 -37.88 -5.72 7.53
CA SER A 23 -37.07 -4.50 7.46
C SER A 23 -36.19 -4.15 8.68
N GLU A 24 -36.26 -4.89 9.80
CA GLU A 24 -35.43 -4.58 10.98
C GLU A 24 -34.27 -5.56 11.22
N LEU A 25 -34.49 -6.87 11.00
CA LEU A 25 -33.45 -7.90 11.17
C LEU A 25 -32.27 -7.68 10.21
N ASN A 26 -32.57 -7.35 8.94
CA ASN A 26 -31.57 -7.10 7.90
C ASN A 26 -30.69 -5.87 8.18
N LYS A 27 -31.19 -4.85 8.89
CA LYS A 27 -30.40 -3.64 9.19
C LYS A 27 -29.35 -3.88 10.27
N VAL A 28 -29.64 -4.74 11.24
CA VAL A 28 -28.71 -5.07 12.33
C VAL A 28 -27.58 -5.95 11.81
N GLU A 29 -27.90 -6.90 10.92
CA GLU A 29 -26.93 -7.79 10.29
C GLU A 29 -25.99 -7.01 9.35
N LEU A 30 -26.53 -6.10 8.53
CA LEU A 30 -25.73 -5.23 7.65
C LEU A 30 -24.76 -4.33 8.45
N LYS A 31 -25.19 -3.78 9.59
CA LYS A 31 -24.33 -2.96 10.46
C LYS A 31 -23.18 -3.78 11.07
N LYS A 32 -23.44 -5.05 11.40
CA LYS A 32 -22.40 -5.95 11.92
C LYS A 32 -21.38 -6.30 10.85
N GLU A 33 -21.83 -6.59 9.62
CA GLU A 33 -20.92 -6.84 8.49
C GLU A 33 -20.04 -5.64 8.17
N ILE A 34 -20.60 -4.43 8.13
CA ILE A 34 -19.83 -3.19 7.91
C ILE A 34 -18.79 -2.99 9.02
N ALA A 35 -19.20 -3.13 10.29
CA ALA A 35 -18.29 -2.96 11.43
C ALA A 35 -17.18 -4.03 11.47
N GLN A 36 -17.46 -5.24 10.97
CA GLN A 36 -16.48 -6.32 10.84
C GLN A 36 -15.45 -5.97 9.77
N ILE A 37 -15.89 -5.52 8.59
CA ILE A 37 -15.02 -5.11 7.48
C ILE A 37 -14.14 -3.93 7.91
N GLU A 38 -14.71 -2.90 8.54
CA GLU A 38 -13.94 -1.76 9.06
C GLU A 38 -12.89 -2.18 10.09
N LYS A 39 -13.20 -3.17 10.93
CA LYS A 39 -12.29 -3.68 11.94
C LYS A 39 -11.16 -4.53 11.36
N GLU A 40 -11.43 -5.28 10.29
CA GLU A 40 -10.44 -6.06 9.55
C GLU A 40 -9.51 -5.14 8.74
N GLU A 41 -10.05 -4.15 8.02
CA GLU A 41 -9.27 -3.10 7.34
C GLU A 41 -8.38 -2.34 8.35
N LEU A 42 -8.93 -1.96 9.51
CA LEU A 42 -8.16 -1.29 10.56
C LEU A 42 -7.06 -2.19 11.16
N LYS A 43 -7.28 -3.51 11.24
CA LYS A 43 -6.27 -4.48 11.73
C LYS A 43 -5.11 -4.61 10.75
N GLU A 44 -5.40 -4.71 9.46
CA GLU A 44 -4.38 -4.77 8.40
C GLU A 44 -3.59 -3.45 8.34
N VAL A 45 -4.25 -2.30 8.42
CA VAL A 45 -3.60 -0.98 8.54
C VAL A 45 -2.72 -0.89 9.79
N ASN A 46 -3.12 -1.48 10.92
CA ASN A 46 -2.30 -1.47 12.13
C ASN A 46 -1.11 -2.44 12.08
N LYS A 47 -1.20 -3.57 11.35
CA LYS A 47 -0.02 -4.42 11.08
C LYS A 47 1.04 -3.66 10.27
N LEU A 48 0.62 -2.85 9.31
CA LEU A 48 1.50 -2.00 8.49
C LEU A 48 2.26 -0.93 9.30
N LYS A 49 1.76 -0.56 10.49
CA LYS A 49 2.47 0.36 11.41
C LYS A 49 3.63 -0.31 12.15
N THR A 50 3.66 -1.64 12.21
CA THR A 50 4.75 -2.38 12.84
C THR A 50 5.82 -2.74 11.82
N ILE A 51 7.02 -2.19 12.01
CA ILE A 51 8.21 -2.52 11.21
C ILE A 51 8.49 -4.02 11.38
N PRO A 52 8.56 -4.81 10.30
CA PRO A 52 8.96 -6.22 10.35
C PRO A 52 10.26 -6.41 11.13
N ASN A 53 10.37 -7.51 11.88
CA ASN A 53 11.52 -7.77 12.76
C ASN A 53 12.83 -7.75 12.00
N ASP A 54 12.87 -8.42 10.84
CA ASP A 54 14.09 -8.50 10.05
C ASP A 54 14.50 -7.14 9.49
N LEU A 55 13.51 -6.34 9.08
CA LEU A 55 13.73 -4.99 8.59
C LEU A 55 14.34 -4.07 9.68
N ARG A 56 13.92 -4.23 10.95
CA ARG A 56 14.60 -3.59 12.09
C ARG A 56 16.04 -4.05 12.23
N LYS A 57 16.30 -5.36 12.10
CA LYS A 57 17.69 -5.90 12.12
C LYS A 57 18.55 -5.35 10.97
N LEU A 58 17.94 -4.95 9.85
CA LEU A 58 18.61 -4.28 8.71
C LEU A 58 18.78 -2.75 8.89
N GLY A 59 18.39 -2.24 10.05
CA GLY A 59 18.65 -0.86 10.42
C GLY A 59 17.54 0.13 10.07
N ALA A 60 16.30 -0.34 9.88
CA ALA A 60 15.15 0.55 9.70
C ALA A 60 14.52 0.86 11.06
N PHE A 61 14.69 2.10 11.53
CA PHE A 61 14.25 2.52 12.88
C PHE A 61 13.40 3.80 12.84
N ASP A 62 13.75 4.74 11.98
CA ASP A 62 13.14 6.07 11.96
C ASP A 62 11.92 6.11 11.05
N PHE A 63 10.87 5.36 11.41
CA PHE A 63 9.67 5.30 10.57
C PHE A 63 8.87 6.61 10.55
N PHE A 64 9.18 7.55 11.45
CA PHE A 64 8.39 8.76 11.67
C PHE A 64 9.21 10.06 11.62
N ASP A 65 10.54 10.00 11.52
CA ASP A 65 11.42 11.17 11.65
C ASP A 65 11.84 11.76 10.30
N SER A 66 10.87 12.21 9.49
CA SER A 66 11.17 12.99 8.28
C SER A 66 10.03 13.92 7.90
N ASP A 67 10.36 15.02 7.21
CA ASP A 67 9.35 15.99 6.72
C ASP A 67 8.34 15.31 5.79
N GLU A 68 8.85 14.40 4.98
CA GLU A 68 8.10 13.69 3.94
C GLU A 68 8.69 12.30 3.74
N ILE A 69 7.81 11.31 3.68
CA ILE A 69 8.18 9.90 3.52
C ILE A 69 7.29 9.29 2.45
N MET A 70 7.91 8.58 1.52
CA MET A 70 7.23 7.65 0.63
C MET A 70 7.79 6.25 0.87
N ARG A 71 6.92 5.31 1.18
CA ARG A 71 7.26 3.88 1.28
C ARG A 71 6.49 3.11 0.25
N ILE A 72 7.12 2.11 -0.33
CA ILE A 72 6.49 1.20 -1.27
C ILE A 72 6.86 -0.19 -0.80
N TRP A 73 5.86 -0.92 -0.34
CA TRP A 73 5.94 -2.30 0.07
C TRP A 73 5.56 -3.14 -1.14
N ARG A 74 6.39 -4.14 -1.44
CA ARG A 74 6.11 -5.18 -2.42
C ARG A 74 5.88 -6.46 -1.64
N PHE A 75 4.72 -7.06 -1.86
CA PHE A 75 4.33 -8.36 -1.32
C PHE A 75 4.38 -9.37 -2.47
N PRO A 76 5.49 -10.12 -2.62
CA PRO A 76 5.60 -11.09 -3.69
C PRO A 76 4.68 -12.28 -3.41
N GLU A 77 4.06 -12.81 -4.45
CA GLU A 77 3.17 -13.95 -4.31
C GLU A 77 3.89 -15.30 -4.39
N GLY A 78 3.16 -16.39 -4.10
CA GLY A 78 3.64 -17.75 -4.35
C GLY A 78 4.56 -18.34 -3.27
N GLY A 79 4.35 -18.00 -2.00
CA GLY A 79 5.14 -18.53 -0.89
C GLY A 79 6.56 -17.95 -0.83
N ALA A 80 6.70 -16.68 -1.23
CA ALA A 80 7.96 -15.98 -1.14
C ALA A 80 8.48 -15.95 0.30
N VAL A 81 9.80 -16.13 0.46
CA VAL A 81 10.45 -16.12 1.78
C VAL A 81 10.82 -14.71 2.26
N PHE A 82 10.64 -13.72 1.38
CA PHE A 82 11.02 -12.32 1.61
C PHE A 82 9.97 -11.36 1.04
N GLU A 83 9.98 -10.15 1.57
CA GLU A 83 9.27 -8.98 1.06
C GLU A 83 10.28 -7.87 0.73
N GLU A 84 9.82 -6.82 0.06
CA GLU A 84 10.65 -5.66 -0.21
C GLU A 84 10.01 -4.36 0.24
N LEU A 85 10.84 -3.46 0.77
CA LEU A 85 10.48 -2.09 1.10
C LEU A 85 11.40 -1.14 0.35
N ILE A 86 10.83 -0.24 -0.44
CA ILE A 86 11.52 0.93 -0.94
C ILE A 86 11.10 2.11 -0.07
N GLU A 87 12.05 2.72 0.63
CA GLU A 87 11.84 3.90 1.46
C GLU A 87 12.54 5.10 0.83
N ILE A 88 11.78 6.16 0.58
CA ILE A 88 12.24 7.46 0.11
C ILE A 88 11.89 8.49 1.18
N LYS A 89 12.88 9.22 1.66
CA LYS A 89 12.71 10.23 2.72
C LYS A 89 13.24 11.58 2.26
N ARG A 90 12.54 12.65 2.65
CA ARG A 90 13.04 14.02 2.56
C ARG A 90 13.24 14.61 3.95
N ASN A 91 14.43 15.13 4.18
CA ASN A 91 14.77 15.94 5.35
C ASN A 91 15.28 17.30 4.86
N GLY A 92 14.49 18.36 5.05
CA GLY A 92 14.75 19.66 4.45
C GLY A 92 14.84 19.57 2.93
N LYS A 93 16.03 19.80 2.38
CA LYS A 93 16.31 19.76 0.92
C LYS A 93 16.91 18.44 0.44
N GLU A 94 17.28 17.55 1.36
CA GLU A 94 17.97 16.31 1.03
C GLU A 94 16.98 15.16 0.87
N TRP A 95 17.17 14.37 -0.18
CA TRP A 95 16.41 13.17 -0.45
C TRP A 95 17.31 11.95 -0.26
N SER A 96 16.78 10.91 0.36
CA SER A 96 17.42 9.60 0.48
C SER A 96 16.48 8.52 -0.04
N SER A 97 17.03 7.46 -0.62
CA SER A 97 16.28 6.35 -1.16
C SER A 97 17.01 5.02 -0.92
N ILE A 98 16.32 4.09 -0.27
CA ILE A 98 16.86 2.79 0.12
C ILE A 98 15.84 1.70 -0.24
N ARG A 99 16.32 0.62 -0.85
CA ARG A 99 15.59 -0.63 -1.02
C ARG A 99 16.08 -1.63 0.02
N TYR A 100 15.13 -2.22 0.71
CA TYR A 100 15.33 -3.33 1.63
C TYR A 100 14.66 -4.56 1.04
N THR A 101 15.37 -5.68 1.05
CA THR A 101 14.82 -7.01 0.87
C THR A 101 14.97 -7.71 2.21
N TYR A 102 13.87 -8.10 2.84
CA TYR A 102 13.86 -8.61 4.22
C TYR A 102 13.05 -9.90 4.30
N LEU A 103 13.43 -10.79 5.21
CA LEU A 103 12.76 -12.08 5.37
C LEU A 103 11.46 -11.95 6.17
N LEU A 104 10.47 -12.77 5.83
CA LEU A 104 9.28 -12.93 6.67
C LEU A 104 9.66 -13.58 7.99
N ASP A 105 8.90 -13.28 9.05
CA ASP A 105 9.19 -13.71 10.43
C ASP A 105 9.49 -15.22 10.56
N GLU A 106 8.77 -16.08 9.83
CA GLU A 106 8.95 -17.54 9.81
C GLU A 106 10.25 -18.03 9.15
N TYR A 107 10.94 -17.16 8.40
CA TYR A 107 12.19 -17.45 7.69
C TYR A 107 13.41 -16.73 8.28
N ILE A 108 13.23 -15.82 9.25
CA ILE A 108 14.29 -14.95 9.79
C ILE A 108 15.49 -15.72 10.33
N ASP A 109 15.25 -16.86 10.99
CA ASP A 109 16.32 -17.63 11.65
C ASP A 109 16.85 -18.77 10.76
N LYS A 110 16.37 -18.89 9.53
CA LYS A 110 16.81 -19.93 8.58
C LYS A 110 18.07 -19.49 7.83
N PRO A 111 19.22 -20.17 8.01
CA PRO A 111 20.50 -19.77 7.40
C PRO A 111 20.47 -19.71 5.87
N GLU A 112 19.75 -20.63 5.22
CA GLU A 112 19.66 -20.76 3.77
C GLU A 112 19.01 -19.55 3.08
N TYR A 113 18.22 -18.78 3.82
CA TYR A 113 17.50 -17.61 3.31
C TYR A 113 18.19 -16.29 3.62
N GLN A 114 19.22 -16.27 4.48
CA GLN A 114 19.92 -15.03 4.85
C GLN A 114 20.54 -14.30 3.65
N LYS A 115 20.93 -15.03 2.61
CA LYS A 115 21.47 -14.48 1.36
C LYS A 115 20.52 -13.54 0.62
N PHE A 116 19.21 -13.63 0.86
CA PHE A 116 18.21 -12.77 0.24
C PHE A 116 18.10 -11.41 0.94
N ARG A 117 18.63 -11.28 2.16
CA ARG A 117 18.61 -10.02 2.90
C ARG A 117 19.53 -9.02 2.22
N LYS A 118 18.97 -7.89 1.81
CA LYS A 118 19.72 -6.86 1.09
C LYS A 118 19.29 -5.48 1.54
N LYS A 119 20.27 -4.59 1.70
CA LYS A 119 20.07 -3.14 1.87
C LYS A 119 20.83 -2.43 0.76
N GLN A 120 20.12 -1.73 -0.11
CA GLN A 120 20.68 -1.09 -1.30
C GLN A 120 20.24 0.37 -1.39
N THR A 121 21.21 1.28 -1.52
CA THR A 121 20.92 2.69 -1.82
C THR A 121 20.59 2.85 -3.30
N LEU A 122 19.45 3.45 -3.62
CA LEU A 122 18.97 3.60 -5.00
C LEU A 122 19.52 4.85 -5.71
N LYS A 123 20.15 5.78 -4.99
CA LYS A 123 20.77 7.02 -5.52
C LYS A 123 19.85 7.80 -6.48
N LEU A 124 18.56 7.86 -6.17
CA LEU A 124 17.57 8.55 -6.99
C LEU A 124 17.81 10.06 -6.97
N LYS A 125 17.76 10.69 -8.14
CA LYS A 125 17.77 12.16 -8.23
C LYS A 125 16.43 12.72 -7.77
N LYS A 126 16.47 13.95 -7.25
CA LYS A 126 15.26 14.68 -6.83
C LYS A 126 14.23 14.75 -7.95
N GLU A 127 14.66 14.99 -9.19
CA GLU A 127 13.79 15.13 -10.34
C GLU A 127 13.01 13.83 -10.60
N GLN A 128 13.70 12.69 -10.56
CA GLN A 128 13.08 11.36 -10.71
C GLN A 128 12.04 11.10 -9.62
N ILE A 129 12.37 11.45 -8.37
CA ILE A 129 11.44 11.31 -7.24
C ILE A 129 10.18 12.17 -7.47
N LEU A 130 10.36 13.43 -7.90
CA LEU A 130 9.25 14.35 -8.12
C LEU A 130 8.34 13.97 -9.30
N GLU A 131 8.81 13.16 -10.26
CA GLU A 131 8.00 12.70 -11.39
C GLU A 131 6.84 11.76 -10.98
N PHE A 132 7.01 11.03 -9.87
CA PHE A 132 6.00 10.12 -9.37
C PHE A 132 5.41 10.52 -8.00
N ILE A 133 6.01 11.45 -7.27
CA ILE A 133 5.36 12.09 -6.11
C ILE A 133 4.27 13.04 -6.61
N ASN A 134 3.01 12.59 -6.52
CA ASN A 134 1.86 13.38 -6.93
C ASN A 134 0.99 13.77 -5.76
N LYS A 135 1.10 15.03 -5.33
CA LYS A 135 0.38 15.56 -4.17
C LYS A 135 -1.14 15.28 -4.21
N LYS A 136 -1.76 15.12 -5.38
CA LYS A 136 -3.18 14.79 -5.52
C LYS A 136 -3.49 13.30 -5.30
N LEU A 137 -2.65 12.38 -5.80
CA LEU A 137 -2.69 10.94 -5.45
C LEU A 137 -2.45 10.74 -3.95
N LEU A 138 -1.58 11.57 -3.41
CA LEU A 138 -1.04 11.46 -2.07
C LEU A 138 -1.91 12.15 -1.01
N GLN A 139 -3.11 12.61 -1.39
CA GLN A 139 -4.09 13.28 -0.52
C GLN A 139 -5.36 12.44 -0.30
N GLU A 140 -5.50 11.28 -0.95
CA GLU A 140 -6.65 10.39 -0.80
C GLU A 140 -6.21 8.92 -0.87
N ASN A 141 -6.88 8.03 -0.13
CA ASN A 141 -6.63 6.60 -0.24
C ASN A 141 -7.19 6.07 -1.56
N ILE A 142 -6.37 5.36 -2.33
CA ILE A 142 -6.72 4.89 -3.68
C ILE A 142 -6.56 3.37 -3.76
N LYS A 143 -7.68 2.69 -4.07
CA LYS A 143 -7.69 1.25 -4.37
C LYS A 143 -7.19 0.97 -5.80
N PRO A 144 -6.76 -0.26 -6.12
CA PRO A 144 -6.37 -0.63 -7.47
C PRO A 144 -7.55 -0.49 -8.45
N THR A 145 -7.29 -0.19 -9.72
CA THR A 145 -8.34 -0.10 -10.75
C THR A 145 -8.89 -1.47 -11.16
N LYS A 146 -8.13 -2.55 -10.92
CA LYS A 146 -8.55 -3.93 -11.16
C LYS A 146 -8.91 -4.58 -9.82
N GLU A 147 -10.18 -4.98 -9.68
CA GLU A 147 -10.65 -5.84 -8.59
C GLU A 147 -10.45 -7.33 -8.99
N ASP A 148 -10.21 -8.20 -8.01
CA ASP A 148 -10.28 -9.67 -8.13
C ASP A 148 -9.50 -10.33 -9.28
N GLN A 149 -8.22 -10.00 -9.47
CA GLN A 149 -7.36 -10.90 -10.24
C GLN A 149 -7.04 -12.14 -9.40
N ILE A 150 -7.30 -13.33 -9.95
CA ILE A 150 -6.66 -14.57 -9.46
C ILE A 150 -5.16 -14.31 -9.56
N CYS A 151 -4.58 -14.05 -8.40
CA CYS A 151 -3.35 -13.33 -8.28
C CYS A 151 -2.20 -14.31 -8.56
N LEU A 152 -1.44 -14.01 -9.61
CA LEU A 152 -0.15 -14.61 -9.96
C LEU A 152 0.89 -13.49 -10.08
N CYS A 153 0.73 -12.41 -9.32
CA CYS A 153 1.51 -11.19 -9.46
C CYS A 153 1.63 -10.43 -8.14
N ASP A 154 2.79 -9.79 -7.93
CA ASP A 154 3.05 -9.07 -6.69
C ASP A 154 2.08 -7.91 -6.46
N ILE A 155 1.66 -7.74 -5.21
CA ILE A 155 0.87 -6.61 -4.74
C ILE A 155 1.81 -5.52 -4.24
N TYR A 156 1.49 -4.26 -4.59
CA TYR A 156 2.21 -3.10 -4.10
C TYR A 156 1.29 -2.25 -3.24
N LEU A 157 1.76 -1.93 -2.04
CA LEU A 157 1.16 -0.92 -1.19
C LEU A 157 2.15 0.21 -1.03
N ALA A 158 1.73 1.41 -1.35
CA ALA A 158 2.55 2.58 -1.07
C ALA A 158 1.89 3.48 -0.03
N GLU A 159 2.71 3.89 0.92
CA GLU A 159 2.40 4.87 1.95
C GLU A 159 3.07 6.17 1.54
N TYR A 160 2.32 7.26 1.61
CA TYR A 160 2.90 8.59 1.60
C TYR A 160 2.53 9.34 2.86
N ARG A 161 3.53 9.98 3.46
CA ARG A 161 3.38 10.79 4.64
C ARG A 161 3.95 12.17 4.43
N LEU A 162 3.17 13.18 4.80
CA LEU A 162 3.58 14.58 4.82
C LEU A 162 2.96 15.25 6.05
N ASN A 163 3.78 15.89 6.89
CA ASN A 163 3.30 16.64 8.06
C ASN A 163 2.34 15.83 8.97
N ASN A 164 2.62 14.55 9.20
CA ASN A 164 1.80 13.59 9.97
C ASN A 164 0.48 13.14 9.32
N GLU A 165 0.12 13.63 8.13
CA GLU A 165 -0.94 13.03 7.33
C GLU A 165 -0.36 11.84 6.56
N GLN A 166 -1.07 10.71 6.57
CA GLN A 166 -0.67 9.49 5.87
C GLN A 166 -1.79 9.05 4.92
N ASN A 167 -1.41 8.75 3.68
CA ASN A 167 -2.30 8.25 2.64
C ASN A 167 -1.70 6.99 2.04
N TYR A 168 -2.58 6.05 1.71
CA TYR A 168 -2.20 4.74 1.19
C TYR A 168 -2.77 4.53 -0.21
N PHE A 169 -1.99 3.89 -1.06
CA PHE A 169 -2.42 3.56 -2.40
C PHE A 169 -1.91 2.19 -2.80
N GLU A 170 -2.84 1.36 -3.25
CA GLU A 170 -2.60 -0.01 -3.66
C GLU A 170 -2.61 -0.12 -5.18
N PHE A 171 -1.74 -0.97 -5.71
CA PHE A 171 -1.63 -1.18 -7.14
C PHE A 171 -0.89 -2.45 -7.55
N PHE A 172 -1.06 -2.81 -8.81
CA PHE A 172 -0.30 -3.85 -9.50
C PHE A 172 0.58 -3.20 -10.58
N LEU A 173 1.77 -3.74 -10.85
CA LEU A 173 2.64 -3.21 -11.92
C LEU A 173 2.05 -3.33 -13.33
N ARG A 174 1.06 -4.20 -13.52
CA ARG A 174 0.34 -4.41 -14.79
C ARG A 174 -1.11 -3.95 -14.74
N GLU A 175 -1.43 -3.03 -13.83
CA GLU A 175 -2.75 -2.40 -13.79
C GLU A 175 -3.03 -1.64 -15.10
N GLU A 176 -4.14 -1.95 -15.76
CA GLU A 176 -4.55 -1.31 -17.02
C GLU A 176 -5.71 -0.34 -16.75
N GLY A 177 -5.90 0.64 -17.65
CA GLY A 177 -6.99 1.62 -17.56
C GLY A 177 -6.73 2.77 -16.58
N ASN A 178 -5.61 2.76 -15.85
CA ASN A 178 -5.22 3.84 -14.97
C ASN A 178 -4.81 5.10 -15.76
N LYS A 179 -5.52 6.20 -15.54
CA LYS A 179 -5.25 7.50 -16.19
C LYS A 179 -4.42 8.45 -15.34
N ASN A 180 -4.06 8.06 -14.12
CA ASN A 180 -3.26 8.90 -13.25
C ASN A 180 -1.77 8.78 -13.62
N ILE A 181 -1.25 9.82 -14.26
CA ILE A 181 0.11 9.86 -14.80
C ILE A 181 1.19 9.52 -13.76
N SER A 182 1.01 9.91 -12.50
CA SER A 182 2.05 9.72 -11.50
C SER A 182 2.04 8.32 -10.91
N LYS A 183 0.88 7.67 -10.83
CA LYS A 183 0.80 6.23 -10.53
C LYS A 183 1.42 5.42 -11.67
N VAL A 184 1.17 5.81 -12.92
CA VAL A 184 1.82 5.21 -14.10
C VAL A 184 3.34 5.40 -14.06
N ASN A 185 3.84 6.60 -13.73
CA ASN A 185 5.28 6.87 -13.60
C ASN A 185 5.90 6.06 -12.48
N LEU A 186 5.22 5.93 -11.33
CA LEU A 186 5.68 5.09 -10.24
C LEU A 186 5.81 3.64 -10.67
N MET A 187 4.79 3.09 -11.35
CA MET A 187 4.82 1.71 -11.84
C MET A 187 5.96 1.49 -12.84
N LYS A 188 6.23 2.46 -13.72
CA LYS A 188 7.37 2.41 -14.64
C LYS A 188 8.70 2.38 -13.89
N PHE A 189 8.88 3.31 -12.95
CA PHE A 189 10.05 3.38 -12.09
C PHE A 189 10.30 2.05 -11.35
N LEU A 190 9.25 1.46 -10.77
CA LEU A 190 9.34 0.18 -10.07
C LEU A 190 9.73 -0.97 -10.99
N ASN A 191 9.17 -1.02 -12.20
CA ASN A 191 9.56 -2.04 -13.20
C ASN A 191 11.06 -1.92 -13.57
N GLU A 192 11.58 -0.71 -13.69
CA GLU A 192 13.00 -0.47 -14.00
C GLU A 192 13.90 -0.97 -12.86
N ILE A 193 13.63 -0.58 -11.61
CA ILE A 193 14.50 -0.97 -10.49
C ILE A 193 14.34 -2.44 -10.06
N ILE A 194 13.22 -3.10 -10.37
CA ILE A 194 13.01 -4.51 -10.05
C ILE A 194 13.69 -5.43 -11.07
N SER A 195 13.82 -4.96 -12.31
CA SER A 195 14.46 -5.72 -13.39
C SER A 195 16.00 -5.65 -13.35
N GLU A 196 16.57 -4.69 -12.61
CA GLU A 196 18.00 -4.55 -12.30
C GLU A 196 18.44 -5.32 -11.05
#